data_AF-A0A353WSX5-F1
#
_entry.id   AF-A0A353WSX5-F1
#
_cell.length_a   1.000
_cell.length_b   1.000
_cell.length_c   1.000
_cell.angle_alpha   90.00
_cell.angle_beta   90.00
_cell.angle_gamma   90.00
#
_symmetry.space_group_name_H-M   'P 1'
#
loop_
_entity.id
_entity.type
_entity.pdbx_description
1 polymer ?
#
loop_
_entity_poly.entity_id
_entity_poly.type
_entity_poly.pdbx_seq_one_letter_code
_entity_poly.pdbx_strand_id
1 'polypeptide(L)'
;MKLKHILLSMAATVVAIVGCEKTQDLGPAEVTVVSPSETTINVPIEGTEFTVTLKATIDWALQGYTEDVASWLSVSPASGAASSENQTITVKVLANDGADRKADLVFYGNVLCKAALTVSQKGNGAAVGGEVITVADFISKADTQTEYVLHGTISDVTKNASGSYWGFVLKDETGEISCPFVENWDEFALKNGDVVSIKGKYSYYEKKSQHQLANGTIISHEAGQGGGGSTDPEAIYSADFTASMCNFTIDDKNKPSEVEAVWSQNSQYGMVATAYVNSTNYAAESWLVSPVIDLASESKAFLTFEHAVNFFKDLETVKTEAVVYARVENGEWAELNGVKYPSRMSWTYASAGYLDLSAYAGKKMQIAFVYKSTEEKAGTWEIKNVSIVKESKESGEPEIPDGAITWEINNEVQTWDKISDETYGEGYSATVDGITVGFYKYNSTSGLKEPSTDQIRIYKNAAFKISSEKTLKEVILYSTESKYCVGLTSLEGDANGFTADTGSLTV
;
A
#
# COMPACT_ATOMS: atom_id res chain seq x y z
N MET A 1 33.32 24.56 -32.78
CA MET A 1 34.19 24.29 -31.62
C MET A 1 34.38 22.78 -31.55
N LYS A 2 35.44 22.15 -32.09
CA LYS A 2 36.84 22.09 -31.61
C LYS A 2 36.99 21.89 -30.10
N LEU A 3 37.07 20.64 -29.63
CA LEU A 3 38.15 20.19 -28.74
C LEU A 3 38.33 18.65 -28.73
N LYS A 4 39.42 18.22 -29.39
CA LYS A 4 40.34 17.10 -29.17
C LYS A 4 39.86 15.89 -28.32
N HIS A 5 39.72 14.74 -28.96
CA HIS A 5 39.91 13.43 -28.31
C HIS A 5 41.40 13.08 -28.32
N ILE A 6 41.97 12.88 -27.13
CA ILE A 6 43.32 12.38 -26.92
C ILE A 6 43.19 10.86 -26.79
N LEU A 7 43.60 10.13 -27.83
CA LEU A 7 43.91 8.71 -27.75
C LEU A 7 45.27 8.57 -27.04
N LEU A 8 45.28 8.07 -25.80
CA LEU A 8 46.51 7.63 -25.13
C LEU A 8 46.63 6.12 -25.34
N SER A 9 47.46 5.70 -26.31
CA SER A 9 47.96 4.34 -26.40
C SER A 9 49.06 4.14 -25.36
N MET A 10 48.80 3.39 -24.29
CA MET A 10 49.86 2.97 -23.37
C MET A 10 50.63 1.79 -23.97
N ALA A 11 51.86 2.07 -24.38
CA ALA A 11 52.88 1.09 -24.71
C ALA A 11 53.44 0.48 -23.41
N ALA A 12 53.36 -0.84 -23.27
CA ALA A 12 54.00 -1.58 -22.19
C ALA A 12 55.52 -1.50 -22.35
N THR A 13 56.18 -0.76 -21.45
CA THR A 13 57.65 -0.71 -21.38
C THR A 13 58.11 -1.77 -20.39
N VAL A 14 58.71 -2.85 -20.89
CA VAL A 14 59.36 -3.87 -20.07
C VAL A 14 60.72 -3.32 -19.63
N VAL A 15 60.84 -2.96 -18.35
CA VAL A 15 62.14 -2.70 -17.70
C VAL A 15 62.51 -3.94 -16.90
N ALA A 16 63.49 -4.70 -17.41
CA ALA A 16 64.07 -5.81 -16.67
C ALA A 16 65.09 -5.26 -15.65
N ILE A 17 64.69 -5.17 -14.38
CA ILE A 17 65.62 -4.97 -13.26
C ILE A 17 65.92 -6.36 -12.68
N VAL A 18 67.09 -6.89 -13.00
CA VAL A 18 67.64 -8.08 -12.36
C VAL A 18 68.23 -7.64 -11.01
N GLY A 19 67.42 -7.74 -9.96
CA GLY A 19 67.82 -7.62 -8.56
C GLY A 19 67.60 -8.95 -7.86
N CYS A 20 68.68 -9.52 -7.33
CA CYS A 20 68.69 -10.79 -6.61
C CYS A 20 68.08 -10.61 -5.21
N GLU A 21 66.75 -10.64 -5.10
CA GLU A 21 66.06 -10.84 -3.82
C GLU A 21 65.74 -12.33 -3.67
N LYS A 22 65.99 -12.88 -2.46
CA LYS A 22 65.55 -14.24 -2.12
C LYS A 22 64.05 -14.33 -2.42
N THR A 23 63.66 -15.17 -3.37
CA THR A 23 62.25 -15.48 -3.63
C THR A 23 61.63 -15.97 -2.33
N GLN A 24 60.76 -15.16 -1.73
CA GLN A 24 59.97 -15.54 -0.58
C GLN A 24 59.14 -16.76 -0.99
N ASP A 25 59.28 -17.88 -0.26
CA ASP A 25 58.44 -19.05 -0.50
C ASP A 25 57.03 -18.73 0.00
N LEU A 26 56.13 -18.42 -0.92
CA LEU A 26 54.74 -18.07 -0.64
C LEU A 26 53.83 -19.32 -0.59
N GLY A 27 54.41 -20.52 -0.68
CA GLY A 27 53.67 -21.77 -0.76
C GLY A 27 53.13 -22.05 -2.17
N PRO A 28 52.16 -22.99 -2.32
CA PRO A 28 51.63 -23.35 -3.62
C PRO A 28 50.94 -22.15 -4.29
N ALA A 29 51.05 -22.09 -5.62
CA ALA A 29 50.41 -21.05 -6.42
C ALA A 29 48.88 -21.11 -6.27
N GLU A 30 48.28 -20.01 -5.85
CA GLU A 30 46.87 -19.92 -5.52
C GLU A 30 46.35 -18.51 -5.81
N VAL A 31 45.10 -18.44 -6.28
CA VAL A 31 44.28 -17.23 -6.29
C VAL A 31 42.88 -17.64 -5.84
N THR A 32 42.44 -17.18 -4.67
CA THR A 32 41.13 -17.54 -4.08
C THR A 32 40.48 -16.34 -3.41
N VAL A 33 39.16 -16.21 -3.60
CA VAL A 33 38.35 -15.25 -2.85
C VAL A 33 38.05 -15.85 -1.48
N VAL A 34 38.57 -15.21 -0.43
CA VAL A 34 38.39 -15.61 0.98
C VAL A 34 37.10 -15.05 1.55
N SER A 35 36.74 -13.83 1.15
CA SER A 35 35.44 -13.22 1.46
C SER A 35 34.98 -12.31 0.31
N PRO A 36 33.69 -12.31 -0.06
CA PRO A 36 32.64 -13.16 0.48
C PRO A 36 32.82 -14.64 0.08
N SER A 37 32.22 -15.56 0.85
CA SER A 37 32.24 -17.00 0.54
C SER A 37 31.41 -17.37 -0.68
N GLU A 38 30.49 -16.48 -1.07
CA GLU A 38 29.64 -16.64 -2.24
C GLU A 38 30.37 -16.19 -3.50
N THR A 39 30.21 -16.95 -4.58
CA THR A 39 30.76 -16.61 -5.90
C THR A 39 29.89 -15.62 -6.66
N THR A 40 28.68 -15.34 -6.18
CA THR A 40 27.73 -14.37 -6.77
C THR A 40 27.25 -13.42 -5.68
N ILE A 41 27.41 -12.12 -5.89
CA ILE A 41 26.94 -11.08 -4.97
C ILE A 41 25.77 -10.36 -5.62
N ASN A 42 24.61 -10.40 -4.95
CA ASN A 42 23.45 -9.61 -5.34
C ASN A 42 23.52 -8.24 -4.65
N VAL A 43 23.55 -7.18 -5.44
CA VAL A 43 23.67 -5.79 -4.96
C VAL A 43 22.35 -5.03 -5.14
N PRO A 44 22.03 -4.07 -4.25
CA PRO A 44 20.79 -3.30 -4.32
C PRO A 44 20.73 -2.43 -5.58
N ILE A 45 19.51 -2.08 -5.98
CA ILE A 45 19.23 -1.22 -7.15
C ILE A 45 19.90 0.15 -6.97
N GLU A 46 19.91 0.71 -5.77
CA GLU A 46 20.52 2.01 -5.42
C GLU A 46 22.06 2.04 -5.58
N GLY A 47 22.68 0.87 -5.80
CA GLY A 47 24.12 0.72 -5.80
C GLY A 47 24.68 0.52 -4.39
N THR A 48 25.94 0.11 -4.32
CA THR A 48 26.61 -0.15 -3.03
C THR A 48 28.12 -0.19 -3.20
N GLU A 49 28.84 -0.27 -2.09
CA GLU A 49 30.28 -0.48 -2.05
C GLU A 49 30.59 -1.62 -1.08
N PHE A 50 31.42 -2.58 -1.51
CA PHE A 50 31.84 -3.71 -0.68
C PHE A 50 33.30 -4.10 -0.95
N THR A 51 33.87 -4.90 -0.05
CA THR A 51 35.25 -5.36 -0.15
C THR A 51 35.33 -6.86 -0.41
N VAL A 52 36.25 -7.25 -1.29
CA VAL A 52 36.65 -8.62 -1.56
C VAL A 52 38.01 -8.86 -0.92
N THR A 53 38.12 -9.91 -0.11
CA THR A 53 39.40 -10.38 0.45
C THR A 53 39.93 -11.48 -0.45
N LEU A 54 41.06 -11.23 -1.10
CA LEU A 54 41.71 -12.16 -2.02
C LEU A 54 43.00 -12.71 -1.41
N LYS A 55 43.15 -14.03 -1.42
CA LYS A 55 44.42 -14.69 -1.17
C LYS A 55 45.08 -14.99 -2.52
N ALA A 56 46.26 -14.41 -2.76
CA ALA A 56 46.99 -14.61 -4.01
C ALA A 56 48.50 -14.73 -3.74
N THR A 57 49.03 -15.94 -3.94
CA THR A 57 50.46 -16.27 -3.75
C THR A 57 51.26 -16.12 -5.05
N ILE A 58 50.62 -15.60 -6.10
CA ILE A 58 51.21 -15.21 -7.39
C ILE A 58 50.65 -13.85 -7.80
N ASP A 59 51.36 -13.16 -8.70
CA ASP A 59 50.85 -11.92 -9.30
C ASP A 59 49.51 -12.17 -9.98
N TRP A 60 48.59 -11.22 -9.84
CA TRP A 60 47.25 -11.33 -10.41
C TRP A 60 46.82 -10.02 -11.08
N ALA A 61 45.96 -10.15 -12.08
CA ALA A 61 45.29 -9.04 -12.73
C ALA A 61 43.82 -9.38 -12.97
N LEU A 62 42.97 -8.37 -12.92
CA LEU A 62 41.55 -8.50 -13.19
C LEU A 62 41.32 -8.73 -14.69
N GLN A 63 40.53 -9.76 -15.00
CA GLN A 63 40.01 -10.06 -16.34
C GLN A 63 38.48 -10.01 -16.32
N GLY A 64 37.85 -9.87 -17.50
CA GLY A 64 36.40 -9.75 -17.62
C GLY A 64 35.85 -8.34 -17.37
N TYR A 65 36.72 -7.39 -17.03
CA TYR A 65 36.38 -5.98 -16.81
C TYR A 65 36.39 -5.20 -18.13
N THR A 66 35.26 -5.18 -18.83
CA THR A 66 35.07 -4.46 -20.11
C THR A 66 34.73 -2.98 -19.88
N GLU A 67 34.78 -2.16 -20.94
CA GLU A 67 34.33 -0.75 -20.86
C GLU A 67 32.86 -0.63 -20.43
N ASP A 68 32.02 -1.58 -20.83
CA ASP A 68 30.61 -1.66 -20.43
C ASP A 68 30.46 -1.91 -18.92
N VAL A 69 31.20 -2.87 -18.37
CA VAL A 69 31.23 -3.12 -16.92
C VAL A 69 31.78 -1.90 -16.16
N ALA A 70 32.84 -1.28 -16.69
CA ALA A 70 33.46 -0.11 -16.09
C ALA A 70 32.56 1.13 -16.05
N SER A 71 31.48 1.16 -16.84
CA SER A 71 30.51 2.26 -16.84
C SER A 71 29.64 2.31 -15.57
N TRP A 72 29.49 1.18 -14.88
CA TRP A 72 28.60 1.06 -13.72
C TRP A 72 29.21 0.35 -12.50
N LEU A 73 30.35 -0.31 -12.66
CA LEU A 73 31.07 -0.99 -11.60
C LEU A 73 32.54 -0.60 -11.68
N SER A 74 33.16 -0.30 -10.54
CA SER A 74 34.60 -0.04 -10.43
C SER A 74 35.27 -0.97 -9.42
N VAL A 75 36.50 -1.38 -9.72
CA VAL A 75 37.30 -2.31 -8.91
C VAL A 75 38.67 -1.69 -8.61
N SER A 76 39.08 -1.69 -7.34
CA SER A 76 40.37 -1.15 -6.92
C SER A 76 40.99 -1.95 -5.76
N PRO A 77 42.23 -2.48 -5.88
CA PRO A 77 43.07 -2.44 -7.07
C PRO A 77 42.59 -3.43 -8.15
N ALA A 78 42.95 -3.18 -9.41
CA ALA A 78 42.66 -4.09 -10.54
C ALA A 78 43.79 -5.10 -10.83
N SER A 79 44.89 -5.02 -10.09
CA SER A 79 46.00 -5.98 -10.10
C SER A 79 46.75 -5.93 -8.77
N GLY A 80 47.49 -6.98 -8.46
CA GLY A 80 48.30 -7.05 -7.25
C GLY A 80 49.48 -7.99 -7.41
N ALA A 81 50.54 -7.75 -6.64
CA ALA A 81 51.70 -8.61 -6.57
C ALA A 81 51.41 -9.84 -5.70
N ALA A 82 52.18 -10.91 -5.90
CA ALA A 82 52.18 -12.10 -5.05
C ALA A 82 52.42 -11.73 -3.57
N SER A 83 51.61 -12.28 -2.65
CA SER A 83 51.68 -11.94 -1.23
C SER A 83 51.32 -13.14 -0.34
N SER A 84 51.93 -13.22 0.85
CA SER A 84 51.50 -14.14 1.91
C SER A 84 50.29 -13.63 2.69
N GLU A 85 50.08 -12.31 2.67
CA GLU A 85 48.95 -11.63 3.30
C GLU A 85 47.77 -11.51 2.34
N ASN A 86 46.56 -11.54 2.90
CA ASN A 86 45.34 -11.29 2.15
C ASN A 86 45.32 -9.84 1.61
N GLN A 87 44.86 -9.71 0.37
CA GLN A 87 44.73 -8.43 -0.32
C GLN A 87 43.27 -7.98 -0.28
N THR A 88 43.03 -6.69 -0.05
CA THR A 88 41.69 -6.10 -0.03
C THR A 88 41.42 -5.40 -1.35
N ILE A 89 40.32 -5.76 -2.01
CA ILE A 89 39.81 -5.13 -3.23
C ILE A 89 38.47 -4.48 -2.94
N THR A 90 38.34 -3.19 -3.21
CA THR A 90 37.07 -2.47 -3.14
C THR A 90 36.35 -2.59 -4.48
N VAL A 91 35.08 -2.99 -4.42
CA VAL A 91 34.14 -3.00 -5.55
C VAL A 91 33.04 -2.00 -5.26
N LYS A 92 32.89 -1.02 -6.14
CA LYS A 92 31.82 -0.03 -6.06
C LYS A 92 30.89 -0.17 -7.25
N VAL A 93 29.60 -0.29 -6.96
CA VAL A 93 28.52 -0.47 -7.93
C VAL A 93 27.61 0.74 -7.89
N LEU A 94 27.38 1.38 -9.04
CA LEU A 94 26.45 2.50 -9.17
C LEU A 94 24.99 2.03 -9.11
N ALA A 95 24.07 2.96 -8.92
CA ALA A 95 22.63 2.70 -9.04
C ALA A 95 22.27 2.13 -10.43
N ASN A 96 21.20 1.34 -10.49
CA ASN A 96 20.73 0.68 -11.71
C ASN A 96 19.27 1.00 -12.02
N ASP A 97 19.06 2.09 -12.73
CA ASP A 97 17.74 2.48 -13.24
C ASP A 97 17.38 1.75 -14.55
N GLY A 98 18.22 0.78 -14.96
CA GLY A 98 18.16 0.04 -16.23
C GLY A 98 17.56 -1.37 -16.13
N ALA A 99 17.96 -2.28 -17.01
CA ALA A 99 17.69 -3.71 -16.88
C ALA A 99 18.57 -4.36 -15.82
N ASP A 100 18.18 -5.57 -15.41
CA ASP A 100 19.09 -6.49 -14.73
C ASP A 100 20.43 -6.58 -15.47
N ARG A 101 21.51 -6.33 -14.74
CA ARG A 101 22.86 -6.36 -15.26
C ARG A 101 23.75 -7.22 -14.39
N LYS A 102 24.77 -7.80 -14.99
CA LYS A 102 25.76 -8.61 -14.28
C LYS A 102 27.16 -8.42 -14.84
N ALA A 103 28.15 -8.58 -13.98
CA ALA A 103 29.56 -8.57 -14.34
C ALA A 103 30.25 -9.82 -13.78
N ASP A 104 30.93 -10.56 -14.65
CA ASP A 104 31.76 -11.70 -14.27
C ASP A 104 33.22 -11.24 -14.17
N LEU A 105 33.70 -11.05 -12.95
CA LEU A 105 35.06 -10.63 -12.63
C LEU A 105 35.94 -11.86 -12.43
N VAL A 106 37.14 -11.87 -13.01
CA VAL A 106 38.11 -12.95 -12.82
C VAL A 106 39.42 -12.38 -12.30
N PHE A 107 39.78 -12.72 -11.07
CA PHE A 107 41.11 -12.50 -10.52
C PHE A 107 42.04 -13.56 -11.11
N TYR A 108 42.78 -13.18 -12.15
CA TYR A 108 43.58 -14.11 -12.94
C TYR A 108 45.05 -14.02 -12.55
N GLY A 109 45.62 -15.11 -12.03
CA GLY A 109 47.07 -15.25 -11.91
C GLY A 109 47.65 -16.08 -13.05
N ASN A 110 47.14 -17.30 -13.25
CA ASN A 110 47.47 -18.13 -14.42
C ASN A 110 46.32 -19.11 -14.77
N VAL A 111 46.55 -19.99 -15.75
CA VAL A 111 45.52 -20.92 -16.26
C VAL A 111 44.96 -21.87 -15.18
N LEU A 112 45.77 -22.22 -14.18
CA LEU A 112 45.43 -23.11 -13.06
C LEU A 112 45.01 -22.34 -11.79
N CYS A 113 45.38 -21.06 -11.67
CA CYS A 113 45.18 -20.25 -10.47
C CYS A 113 44.38 -18.98 -10.83
N LYS A 114 43.06 -19.06 -10.69
CA LYS A 114 42.12 -17.96 -10.90
C LYS A 114 40.90 -18.09 -10.01
N ALA A 115 40.35 -16.96 -9.58
CA ALA A 115 39.10 -16.89 -8.83
C ALA A 115 38.06 -16.05 -9.59
N ALA A 116 36.81 -16.52 -9.62
CA ALA A 116 35.71 -15.81 -10.27
C ALA A 116 34.76 -15.21 -9.24
N LEU A 117 34.23 -14.03 -9.55
CA LEU A 117 33.21 -13.35 -8.77
C LEU A 117 32.19 -12.72 -9.73
N THR A 118 30.93 -13.11 -9.59
CA THR A 118 29.82 -12.50 -10.34
C THR A 118 29.17 -11.43 -9.46
N VAL A 119 29.05 -10.21 -9.98
CA VAL A 119 28.23 -9.15 -9.38
C VAL A 119 26.94 -9.06 -10.17
N SER A 120 25.81 -9.26 -9.51
CA SER A 120 24.48 -9.23 -10.11
C SER A 120 23.67 -8.10 -9.49
N GLN A 121 23.12 -7.22 -10.32
CA GLN A 121 22.33 -6.08 -9.87
C GLN A 121 20.99 -6.08 -10.59
N LYS A 122 19.90 -6.07 -9.81
CA LYS A 122 18.57 -5.84 -10.36
C LYS A 122 18.48 -4.43 -10.90
N GLY A 123 17.75 -4.25 -11.99
CA GLY A 123 17.46 -2.92 -12.53
C GLY A 123 15.99 -2.56 -12.33
N ASN A 124 15.64 -1.29 -12.46
CA ASN A 124 14.24 -0.82 -12.41
C ASN A 124 13.42 -1.18 -13.68
N GLY A 125 13.71 -2.31 -14.33
CA GLY A 125 12.88 -2.89 -15.38
C GLY A 125 13.12 -2.43 -16.82
N ALA A 126 14.26 -1.85 -17.18
CA ALA A 126 14.49 -1.38 -18.56
C ALA A 126 15.38 -2.29 -19.43
N ALA A 127 14.79 -3.20 -20.21
CA ALA A 127 15.28 -3.51 -21.57
C ALA A 127 14.19 -4.12 -22.46
N VAL A 128 13.62 -3.34 -23.37
CA VAL A 128 13.80 -3.35 -24.84
C VAL A 128 12.89 -2.24 -25.41
N GLY A 129 13.50 -1.17 -25.95
CA GLY A 129 12.85 -0.25 -26.89
C GLY A 129 12.12 0.96 -26.27
N GLY A 130 12.88 2.00 -25.93
CA GLY A 130 12.37 3.35 -25.64
C GLY A 130 12.90 3.93 -24.34
N GLU A 131 13.10 5.25 -24.30
CA GLU A 131 13.30 6.01 -23.06
C GLU A 131 12.02 5.89 -22.22
N VAL A 132 12.15 5.49 -20.95
CA VAL A 132 11.04 5.54 -20.00
C VAL A 132 10.85 7.00 -19.63
N ILE A 133 9.64 7.53 -19.84
CA ILE A 133 9.31 8.91 -19.46
C ILE A 133 8.20 8.91 -18.42
N THR A 134 8.09 10.01 -17.70
CA THR A 134 7.05 10.18 -16.68
C THR A 134 5.66 10.36 -17.32
N VAL A 135 4.61 10.06 -16.57
CA VAL A 135 3.22 10.28 -16.99
C VAL A 135 2.98 11.76 -17.32
N ALA A 136 3.48 12.68 -16.48
CA ALA A 136 3.36 14.11 -16.72
C ALA A 136 4.08 14.54 -18.01
N ASP A 137 5.27 14.02 -18.28
CA ASP A 137 6.00 14.30 -19.53
C ASP A 137 5.27 13.73 -20.75
N PHE A 138 4.70 12.53 -20.64
CA PHE A 138 3.93 11.92 -21.72
C PHE A 138 2.67 12.73 -22.06
N ILE A 139 1.93 13.17 -21.04
CA ILE A 139 0.74 14.01 -21.21
C ILE A 139 1.12 15.38 -21.78
N SER A 140 2.18 16.01 -21.26
CA SER A 140 2.59 17.35 -21.72
C SER A 140 3.11 17.35 -23.15
N LYS A 141 3.78 16.28 -23.60
CA LYS A 141 4.19 16.11 -24.99
C LYS A 141 3.00 15.98 -25.94
N ALA A 142 1.93 15.31 -25.50
CA ALA A 142 0.74 15.04 -26.30
C ALA A 142 1.04 14.50 -27.72
N ASP A 143 2.12 13.72 -27.85
CA ASP A 143 2.67 13.28 -29.13
C ASP A 143 1.97 12.02 -29.65
N THR A 144 1.16 12.21 -30.68
CA THR A 144 0.33 11.14 -31.29
C THR A 144 1.09 10.21 -32.24
N GLN A 145 2.36 10.50 -32.54
CA GLN A 145 3.12 9.77 -33.57
C GLN A 145 4.09 8.75 -32.94
N THR A 146 4.77 9.15 -31.88
CA THR A 146 5.85 8.41 -31.24
C THR A 146 5.31 7.49 -30.14
N GLU A 147 5.89 6.29 -30.03
CA GLU A 147 5.67 5.41 -28.87
C GLU A 147 6.64 5.76 -27.77
N TYR A 148 6.13 5.78 -26.54
CA TYR A 148 6.93 5.96 -25.34
C TYR A 148 6.65 4.82 -24.37
N VAL A 149 7.60 4.57 -23.47
CA VAL A 149 7.44 3.61 -22.38
C VAL A 149 7.10 4.37 -21.11
N LEU A 150 6.03 3.96 -20.45
CA LEU A 150 5.69 4.42 -19.10
C LEU A 150 5.91 3.27 -18.13
N HIS A 151 6.32 3.61 -16.92
CA HIS A 151 6.51 2.65 -15.84
C HIS A 151 5.73 3.11 -14.62
N GLY A 152 4.96 2.22 -14.02
CA GLY A 152 4.15 2.59 -12.88
C GLY A 152 3.32 1.45 -12.32
N THR A 153 2.64 1.75 -11.22
CA THR A 153 1.70 0.84 -10.58
C THR A 153 0.35 0.93 -11.27
N ILE A 154 -0.30 -0.22 -11.54
CA ILE A 154 -1.59 -0.27 -12.20
C ILE A 154 -2.75 -0.33 -11.20
N SER A 155 -3.83 0.37 -11.49
CA SER A 155 -5.09 0.37 -10.77
C SER A 155 -6.26 0.29 -11.76
N ASP A 156 -7.50 0.18 -11.26
CA ASP A 156 -8.72 0.11 -12.07
C ASP A 156 -8.67 -0.91 -13.22
N VAL A 157 -8.03 -2.06 -12.99
CA VAL A 157 -7.98 -3.17 -13.95
C VAL A 157 -9.40 -3.63 -14.25
N THR A 158 -9.88 -3.31 -15.45
CA THR A 158 -11.29 -3.46 -15.83
C THR A 158 -11.43 -4.51 -16.91
N LYS A 159 -12.48 -5.34 -16.80
CA LYS A 159 -12.97 -6.22 -17.86
C LYS A 159 -14.27 -5.66 -18.42
N ASN A 160 -14.50 -5.84 -19.71
CA ASN A 160 -15.78 -5.48 -20.34
C ASN A 160 -16.90 -6.44 -19.88
N ALA A 161 -18.14 -6.15 -20.29
CA ALA A 161 -19.30 -6.94 -19.90
C ALA A 161 -19.26 -8.42 -20.34
N SER A 162 -18.41 -8.78 -21.32
CA SER A 162 -18.17 -10.16 -21.75
C SER A 162 -16.99 -10.84 -21.04
N GLY A 163 -16.40 -10.19 -20.04
CA GLY A 163 -15.25 -10.70 -19.27
C GLY A 163 -13.90 -10.56 -19.98
N SER A 164 -13.84 -9.93 -21.16
CA SER A 164 -12.60 -9.63 -21.87
C SER A 164 -11.93 -8.40 -21.28
N TYR A 165 -10.61 -8.41 -21.17
CA TYR A 165 -9.85 -7.28 -20.62
C TYR A 165 -10.10 -5.99 -21.40
N TRP A 166 -10.28 -4.89 -20.66
CA TRP A 166 -10.61 -3.59 -21.23
C TRP A 166 -9.49 -2.56 -21.04
N GLY A 167 -8.75 -2.63 -19.94
CA GLY A 167 -7.64 -1.71 -19.65
C GLY A 167 -7.44 -1.49 -18.16
N PHE A 168 -6.60 -0.52 -17.84
CA PHE A 168 -6.25 -0.10 -16.47
C PHE A 168 -5.85 1.38 -16.43
N VAL A 169 -5.60 1.91 -15.24
CA VAL A 169 -4.93 3.20 -15.00
C VAL A 169 -3.50 2.91 -14.54
N LEU A 170 -2.51 3.59 -15.12
CA LEU A 170 -1.12 3.53 -14.70
C LEU A 170 -0.77 4.79 -13.91
N LYS A 171 -0.12 4.62 -12.77
CA LYS A 171 0.32 5.69 -11.87
C LYS A 171 1.83 5.67 -11.66
N ASP A 172 2.47 6.82 -11.78
CA ASP A 172 3.82 7.08 -11.29
C ASP A 172 3.82 8.26 -10.29
N GLU A 173 4.99 8.74 -9.88
CA GLU A 173 5.13 9.87 -8.94
C GLU A 173 4.65 11.21 -9.50
N THR A 174 4.47 11.32 -10.83
CA THR A 174 4.15 12.56 -11.53
C THR A 174 2.70 12.66 -11.97
N GLY A 175 1.97 11.55 -12.03
CA GLY A 175 0.56 11.54 -12.37
C GLY A 175 -0.02 10.16 -12.69
N GLU A 176 -1.22 10.18 -13.27
CA GLU A 176 -1.99 9.00 -13.66
C GLU A 176 -2.44 9.10 -15.12
N ILE A 177 -2.48 7.97 -15.82
CA ILE A 177 -2.96 7.89 -17.21
C ILE A 177 -3.76 6.62 -17.46
N SER A 178 -4.80 6.73 -18.30
CA SER A 178 -5.61 5.59 -18.69
C SER A 178 -4.96 4.80 -19.83
N CYS A 179 -4.88 3.49 -19.68
CA CYS A 179 -4.29 2.54 -20.63
C CYS A 179 -5.38 1.56 -21.14
N PRO A 180 -6.25 1.98 -22.08
CA PRO A 180 -7.26 1.09 -22.66
C PRO A 180 -6.68 0.15 -23.72
N PHE A 181 -7.36 -0.99 -23.93
CA PHE A 181 -7.09 -1.92 -25.04
C PHE A 181 -5.63 -2.40 -25.13
N VAL A 182 -5.03 -2.74 -23.98
CA VAL A 182 -3.68 -3.30 -23.93
C VAL A 182 -3.64 -4.62 -24.69
N GLU A 183 -2.68 -4.77 -25.61
CA GLU A 183 -2.71 -5.81 -26.64
C GLU A 183 -2.38 -7.20 -26.10
N ASN A 184 -1.31 -7.32 -25.32
CA ASN A 184 -0.80 -8.58 -24.79
C ASN A 184 -1.22 -8.83 -23.33
N TRP A 185 -2.39 -8.33 -22.94
CA TRP A 185 -2.88 -8.46 -21.57
C TRP A 185 -3.05 -9.92 -21.13
N ASP A 186 -3.34 -10.82 -22.05
CA ASP A 186 -3.62 -12.24 -21.79
C ASP A 186 -2.35 -13.06 -21.51
N GLU A 187 -1.17 -12.50 -21.82
CA GLU A 187 0.12 -13.05 -21.43
C GLU A 187 0.40 -12.88 -19.92
N PHE A 188 -0.32 -11.97 -19.25
CA PHE A 188 -0.08 -11.59 -17.86
C PHE A 188 -1.35 -11.70 -17.01
N ALA A 189 -1.23 -12.21 -15.79
CA ALA A 189 -2.34 -12.23 -14.83
C ALA A 189 -2.47 -10.88 -14.10
N LEU A 190 -2.75 -9.81 -14.85
CA LEU A 190 -2.76 -8.43 -14.36
C LEU A 190 -3.82 -8.21 -13.29
N LYS A 191 -3.42 -7.56 -12.21
CA LYS A 191 -4.26 -7.15 -11.09
C LYS A 191 -3.85 -5.78 -10.57
N ASN A 192 -4.77 -5.11 -9.88
CA ASN A 192 -4.47 -3.86 -9.20
C ASN A 192 -3.26 -4.04 -8.26
N GLY A 193 -2.39 -3.04 -8.25
CA GLY A 193 -1.14 -3.03 -7.51
C GLY A 193 0.05 -3.64 -8.26
N ASP A 194 -0.16 -4.31 -9.40
CA ASP A 194 0.96 -4.77 -10.22
C ASP A 194 1.76 -3.57 -10.75
N VAL A 195 3.08 -3.73 -10.82
CA VAL A 195 3.96 -2.73 -11.43
C VAL A 195 4.23 -3.19 -12.85
N VAL A 196 3.98 -2.31 -13.81
CA VAL A 196 4.21 -2.62 -15.23
C VAL A 196 5.02 -1.53 -15.90
N SER A 197 5.84 -1.94 -16.85
CA SER A 197 6.28 -1.06 -17.93
C SER A 197 5.41 -1.33 -19.15
N ILE A 198 4.77 -0.30 -19.69
CA ILE A 198 3.88 -0.37 -20.86
C ILE A 198 4.31 0.63 -21.91
N LYS A 199 4.37 0.19 -23.17
CA LYS A 199 4.70 1.02 -24.32
C LYS A 199 3.47 1.32 -25.14
N GLY A 200 3.28 2.57 -25.53
CA GLY A 200 2.20 2.94 -26.45
C GLY A 200 2.27 4.40 -26.87
N LYS A 201 1.24 4.86 -27.56
CA LYS A 201 1.16 6.23 -28.11
C LYS A 201 0.19 7.09 -27.34
N TYR A 202 0.45 8.38 -27.29
CA TYR A 202 -0.51 9.31 -26.71
C TYR A 202 -1.77 9.39 -27.57
N SER A 203 -2.92 9.40 -26.90
CA SER A 203 -4.20 9.76 -27.51
C SER A 203 -5.06 10.53 -26.51
N TYR A 204 -6.04 11.27 -27.02
CA TYR A 204 -7.00 11.99 -26.21
C TYR A 204 -8.41 11.55 -26.55
N TYR A 205 -9.16 11.10 -25.53
CA TYR A 205 -10.52 10.64 -25.70
C TYR A 205 -11.53 11.77 -25.43
N GLU A 206 -11.93 12.46 -26.50
CA GLU A 206 -12.76 13.66 -26.44
C GLU A 206 -14.06 13.48 -25.64
N LYS A 207 -14.75 12.35 -25.80
CA LYS A 207 -16.06 12.11 -25.15
C LYS A 207 -15.99 12.09 -23.63
N LYS A 208 -14.85 11.70 -23.05
CA LYS A 208 -14.63 11.70 -21.60
C LYS A 208 -13.63 12.76 -21.15
N SER A 209 -13.11 13.56 -22.08
CA SER A 209 -12.04 14.53 -21.81
C SER A 209 -10.87 13.89 -21.03
N GLN A 210 -10.32 12.80 -21.58
CA GLN A 210 -9.36 11.93 -20.89
C GLN A 210 -8.10 11.70 -21.72
N HIS A 211 -6.92 11.85 -21.11
CA HIS A 211 -5.62 11.46 -21.68
C HIS A 211 -5.43 9.95 -21.60
N GLN A 212 -4.88 9.35 -22.66
CA GLN A 212 -4.72 7.90 -22.76
C GLN A 212 -3.37 7.51 -23.38
N LEU A 213 -2.85 6.37 -22.94
CA LEU A 213 -1.88 5.59 -23.68
C LEU A 213 -2.64 4.53 -24.49
N ALA A 214 -2.71 4.70 -25.80
CA ALA A 214 -3.45 3.82 -26.70
C ALA A 214 -2.58 2.67 -27.22
N ASN A 215 -3.23 1.52 -27.46
CA ASN A 215 -2.64 0.30 -28.01
C ASN A 215 -1.38 -0.13 -27.26
N GLY A 216 -1.48 -0.16 -25.93
CA GLY A 216 -0.33 -0.42 -25.10
C GLY A 216 0.15 -1.87 -25.21
N THR A 217 1.45 -2.09 -25.24
CA THR A 217 2.09 -3.41 -25.10
C THR A 217 2.89 -3.43 -23.80
N ILE A 218 2.58 -4.37 -22.91
CA ILE A 218 3.32 -4.57 -21.66
C ILE A 218 4.70 -5.14 -22.01
N ILE A 219 5.74 -4.49 -21.50
CA ILE A 219 7.15 -4.86 -21.66
C ILE A 219 7.65 -5.63 -20.45
N SER A 220 7.22 -5.21 -19.25
CA SER A 220 7.54 -5.92 -18.01
C SER A 220 6.33 -5.91 -17.08
N HIS A 221 6.22 -6.97 -16.29
CA HIS A 221 5.21 -7.15 -15.28
C HIS A 221 5.90 -7.66 -14.02
N GLU A 222 5.73 -6.93 -12.94
CA GLU A 222 6.04 -7.38 -11.60
C GLU A 222 4.73 -7.55 -10.86
N ALA A 223 4.51 -8.75 -10.34
CA ALA A 223 3.37 -9.00 -9.49
C ALA A 223 3.46 -8.08 -8.28
N GLY A 224 2.51 -7.17 -8.16
CA GLY A 224 2.40 -6.27 -7.04
C GLY A 224 2.27 -7.07 -5.76
N GLN A 225 2.89 -6.59 -4.67
CA GLN A 225 2.49 -7.03 -3.35
C GLN A 225 1.05 -6.56 -3.13
N GLY A 226 0.12 -7.50 -3.33
CA GLY A 226 -1.32 -7.30 -3.49
C GLY A 226 -1.91 -6.17 -2.63
N GLY A 227 -2.20 -5.06 -3.29
CA GLY A 227 -3.16 -4.06 -2.83
C GLY A 227 -4.49 -4.31 -3.51
N GLY A 228 -5.38 -5.06 -2.85
CA GLY A 228 -6.78 -5.14 -3.27
C GLY A 228 -7.38 -3.74 -3.13
N GLY A 229 -7.82 -3.15 -4.25
CA GLY A 229 -8.05 -1.72 -4.40
C GLY A 229 -8.88 -1.07 -3.30
N SER A 230 -8.40 0.09 -2.84
CA SER A 230 -9.18 1.12 -2.18
C SER A 230 -9.11 2.40 -3.03
N THR A 231 -10.18 3.19 -3.03
CA THR A 231 -10.23 4.53 -3.64
C THR A 231 -9.60 5.61 -2.74
N ASP A 232 -8.81 5.24 -1.73
CA ASP A 232 -8.11 6.20 -0.86
C ASP A 232 -6.69 6.46 -1.39
N PRO A 233 -6.45 7.59 -2.10
CA PRO A 233 -5.15 7.92 -2.67
C PRO A 233 -4.07 8.21 -1.61
N GLU A 234 -4.40 8.19 -0.31
CA GLU A 234 -3.49 8.48 0.81
C GLU A 234 -3.07 7.25 1.63
N ALA A 235 -3.54 6.05 1.28
CA ALA A 235 -3.22 4.83 2.01
C ALA A 235 -1.78 4.34 1.73
N ILE A 236 -1.00 4.11 2.79
CA ILE A 236 0.33 3.46 2.75
C ILE A 236 0.18 1.99 2.35
N TYR A 237 -0.87 1.33 2.83
CA TYR A 237 -1.19 -0.06 2.53
C TYR A 237 -2.72 -0.23 2.50
N SER A 238 -3.23 -1.11 1.64
CA SER A 238 -4.65 -1.46 1.65
C SER A 238 -4.89 -2.93 1.27
N ALA A 239 -5.95 -3.51 1.85
CA ALA A 239 -6.47 -4.82 1.52
C ALA A 239 -8.00 -4.82 1.64
N ASP A 240 -8.68 -4.72 0.49
CA ASP A 240 -10.15 -4.74 0.39
C ASP A 240 -10.77 -6.09 0.81
N PHE A 241 -10.06 -7.20 0.59
CA PHE A 241 -10.47 -8.57 0.87
C PHE A 241 -11.67 -9.14 0.08
N THR A 242 -12.40 -8.35 -0.73
CA THR A 242 -13.54 -8.88 -1.50
C THR A 242 -13.10 -9.56 -2.81
N ALA A 243 -11.94 -9.21 -3.35
CA ALA A 243 -11.42 -9.86 -4.56
C ALA A 243 -10.44 -11.02 -4.28
N SER A 244 -9.73 -10.99 -3.16
CA SER A 244 -8.69 -11.98 -2.81
C SER A 244 -8.26 -11.84 -1.35
N MET A 245 -7.37 -12.72 -0.88
CA MET A 245 -6.73 -12.60 0.44
C MET A 245 -5.61 -11.54 0.51
N CYS A 246 -5.34 -10.80 -0.58
CA CYS A 246 -4.32 -9.73 -0.60
C CYS A 246 -2.94 -10.16 -0.06
N ASN A 247 -2.51 -11.38 -0.39
CA ASN A 247 -1.26 -12.01 0.09
C ASN A 247 -1.15 -12.20 1.61
N PHE A 248 -2.25 -12.04 2.36
CA PHE A 248 -2.28 -12.51 3.74
C PHE A 248 -2.13 -14.03 3.78
N THR A 249 -1.51 -14.51 4.85
CA THR A 249 -1.31 -15.93 5.13
C THR A 249 -2.12 -16.33 6.36
N ILE A 250 -2.56 -17.58 6.40
CA ILE A 250 -3.30 -18.14 7.55
C ILE A 250 -2.31 -18.97 8.37
N ASP A 251 -2.23 -18.65 9.65
CA ASP A 251 -1.41 -19.35 10.66
C ASP A 251 -2.37 -19.94 11.72
N ASP A 252 -2.80 -21.17 11.47
CA ASP A 252 -3.67 -21.93 12.37
C ASP A 252 -2.89 -22.40 13.60
N LYS A 253 -3.14 -21.78 14.76
CA LYS A 253 -2.57 -22.21 16.05
C LYS A 253 -3.28 -23.43 16.62
N ASN A 254 -4.60 -23.45 16.47
CA ASN A 254 -5.45 -24.57 16.81
C ASN A 254 -6.60 -24.65 15.79
N LYS A 255 -6.58 -25.66 14.93
CA LYS A 255 -7.67 -25.94 13.98
C LYS A 255 -8.10 -27.41 14.10
N PRO A 256 -9.28 -27.70 14.68
CA PRO A 256 -9.80 -29.05 14.76
C PRO A 256 -9.95 -29.69 13.37
N SER A 257 -9.82 -31.02 13.29
CA SER A 257 -9.84 -31.75 12.02
C SER A 257 -11.15 -31.61 11.23
N GLU A 258 -12.23 -31.32 11.94
CA GLU A 258 -13.59 -31.11 11.44
C GLU A 258 -13.77 -29.72 10.81
N VAL A 259 -12.88 -28.78 11.13
CA VAL A 259 -12.86 -27.43 10.57
C VAL A 259 -11.91 -27.41 9.39
N GLU A 260 -12.48 -27.37 8.18
CA GLU A 260 -11.70 -27.32 6.93
C GLU A 260 -10.81 -26.08 6.89
N ALA A 261 -11.40 -24.90 7.12
CA ALA A 261 -10.73 -23.62 7.20
C ALA A 261 -11.39 -22.76 8.28
N VAL A 262 -10.58 -22.12 9.13
CA VAL A 262 -11.09 -21.12 10.09
C VAL A 262 -11.33 -19.79 9.38
N TRP A 263 -10.35 -19.33 8.60
CA TRP A 263 -10.46 -18.15 7.74
C TRP A 263 -10.77 -18.54 6.29
N SER A 264 -11.69 -17.83 5.66
CA SER A 264 -12.03 -17.99 4.24
C SER A 264 -12.32 -16.65 3.59
N GLN A 265 -11.89 -16.49 2.33
CA GLN A 265 -12.21 -15.30 1.54
C GLN A 265 -13.62 -15.42 0.94
N ASN A 266 -14.38 -14.33 1.02
CA ASN A 266 -15.72 -14.21 0.47
C ASN A 266 -15.85 -12.90 -0.33
N SER A 267 -16.43 -12.99 -1.52
CA SER A 267 -16.53 -11.83 -2.42
C SER A 267 -17.50 -10.74 -1.98
N GLN A 268 -18.35 -11.00 -1.01
CA GLN A 268 -19.28 -10.02 -0.45
C GLN A 268 -18.86 -9.57 0.96
N TYR A 269 -18.23 -10.46 1.73
CA TYR A 269 -17.96 -10.27 3.15
C TYR A 269 -16.47 -10.10 3.49
N GLY A 270 -15.59 -10.09 2.49
CA GLY A 270 -14.15 -10.02 2.73
C GLY A 270 -13.61 -11.30 3.37
N MET A 271 -12.74 -11.17 4.36
CA MET A 271 -12.22 -12.31 5.12
C MET A 271 -13.17 -12.67 6.25
N VAL A 272 -13.62 -13.93 6.28
CA VAL A 272 -14.56 -14.46 7.27
C VAL A 272 -13.87 -15.51 8.12
N ALA A 273 -13.90 -15.32 9.44
CA ALA A 273 -13.47 -16.32 10.41
C ALA A 273 -14.65 -16.98 11.11
N THR A 274 -14.68 -18.31 11.13
CA THR A 274 -15.55 -19.08 12.01
C THR A 274 -15.05 -20.50 12.22
N ALA A 275 -15.27 -21.04 13.42
CA ALA A 275 -15.11 -22.47 13.71
C ALA A 275 -16.46 -23.16 14.00
N TYR A 276 -17.57 -22.60 13.52
CA TYR A 276 -18.88 -23.23 13.56
C TYR A 276 -19.10 -24.04 12.28
N VAL A 277 -19.09 -25.37 12.40
CA VAL A 277 -19.21 -26.29 11.26
C VAL A 277 -20.30 -27.31 11.54
N ASN A 278 -21.21 -27.52 10.58
CA ASN A 278 -22.27 -28.52 10.66
C ASN A 278 -23.09 -28.47 11.98
N SER A 279 -23.47 -27.27 12.40
CA SER A 279 -24.20 -27.02 13.65
C SER A 279 -23.45 -27.32 14.95
N THR A 280 -22.13 -27.37 14.90
CA THR A 280 -21.25 -27.63 16.06
C THR A 280 -20.23 -26.51 16.21
N ASN A 281 -20.04 -26.01 17.43
CA ASN A 281 -18.96 -25.07 17.75
C ASN A 281 -17.68 -25.84 18.04
N TYR A 282 -16.57 -25.39 17.47
CA TYR A 282 -15.25 -25.94 17.77
C TYR A 282 -14.36 -24.87 18.42
N ALA A 283 -13.57 -25.29 19.41
CA ALA A 283 -12.51 -24.45 19.93
C ALA A 283 -11.39 -24.32 18.89
N ALA A 284 -11.09 -23.10 18.47
CA ALA A 284 -10.08 -22.82 17.45
C ALA A 284 -9.31 -21.54 17.79
N GLU A 285 -8.11 -21.43 17.24
CA GLU A 285 -7.32 -20.20 17.21
C GLU A 285 -6.60 -20.13 15.86
N SER A 286 -6.84 -19.07 15.10
CA SER A 286 -6.27 -18.91 13.77
C SER A 286 -5.99 -17.44 13.46
N TRP A 287 -4.81 -17.19 12.92
CA TRP A 287 -4.27 -15.85 12.71
C TRP A 287 -4.20 -15.56 11.22
N LEU A 288 -4.81 -14.46 10.78
CA LEU A 288 -4.71 -13.96 9.42
C LEU A 288 -3.61 -12.88 9.38
N VAL A 289 -2.44 -13.24 8.88
CA VAL A 289 -1.19 -12.48 8.97
C VAL A 289 -0.90 -11.73 7.67
N SER A 290 -0.64 -10.43 7.75
CA SER A 290 -0.33 -9.60 6.58
C SER A 290 1.02 -9.97 5.94
N PRO A 291 1.24 -9.61 4.66
CA PRO A 291 2.61 -9.47 4.15
C PRO A 291 3.41 -8.45 4.99
N VAL A 292 4.72 -8.38 4.76
CA VAL A 292 5.57 -7.35 5.36
C VAL A 292 5.19 -5.98 4.77
N ILE A 293 4.87 -5.04 5.65
CA ILE A 293 4.48 -3.68 5.32
C ILE A 293 5.65 -2.75 5.68
N ASP A 294 6.06 -1.93 4.72
CA ASP A 294 7.17 -1.00 4.91
C ASP A 294 6.67 0.37 5.39
N LEU A 295 7.03 0.75 6.61
CA LEU A 295 6.76 2.08 7.19
C LEU A 295 8.06 2.89 7.37
N ALA A 296 9.14 2.54 6.68
CA ALA A 296 10.46 3.16 6.86
C ALA A 296 10.48 4.68 6.60
N SER A 297 9.65 5.16 5.66
CA SER A 297 9.50 6.58 5.33
C SER A 297 8.53 7.34 6.24
N GLU A 298 7.82 6.64 7.12
CA GLU A 298 6.69 7.21 7.85
C GLU A 298 7.09 7.58 9.28
N SER A 299 6.64 8.77 9.71
CA SER A 299 6.82 9.24 11.09
C SER A 299 5.67 8.83 12.02
N LYS A 300 4.52 8.48 11.43
CA LYS A 300 3.30 7.97 12.09
C LYS A 300 2.54 7.09 11.11
N ALA A 301 1.76 6.15 11.64
CA ALA A 301 0.86 5.33 10.84
C ALA A 301 -0.31 4.86 11.71
N PHE A 302 -1.46 4.63 11.08
CA PHE A 302 -2.67 4.16 11.74
C PHE A 302 -3.34 3.06 10.92
N LEU A 303 -3.73 1.97 11.59
CA LEU A 303 -4.50 0.89 10.99
C LEU A 303 -6.00 1.17 11.13
N THR A 304 -6.75 1.00 10.05
CA THR A 304 -8.22 0.97 10.07
C THR A 304 -8.75 -0.18 9.22
N PHE A 305 -9.96 -0.63 9.50
CA PHE A 305 -10.67 -1.65 8.75
C PHE A 305 -12.17 -1.59 9.06
N GLU A 306 -12.99 -2.24 8.23
CA GLU A 306 -14.39 -2.48 8.52
C GLU A 306 -14.59 -3.92 8.97
N HIS A 307 -15.44 -4.11 9.99
CA HIS A 307 -15.76 -5.45 10.46
C HIS A 307 -17.20 -5.62 10.96
N ALA A 308 -17.68 -6.85 10.88
CA ALA A 308 -18.95 -7.28 11.46
C ALA A 308 -18.72 -8.50 12.36
N VAL A 309 -19.46 -8.58 13.45
CA VAL A 309 -19.37 -9.70 14.41
C VAL A 309 -20.76 -10.24 14.71
N ASN A 310 -20.91 -11.55 14.71
CA ASN A 310 -22.16 -12.19 15.05
C ASN A 310 -21.94 -13.55 15.74
N PHE A 311 -22.95 -14.04 16.46
CA PHE A 311 -22.99 -15.36 17.09
C PHE A 311 -21.89 -15.68 18.13
N PHE A 312 -21.12 -14.68 18.56
CA PHE A 312 -20.31 -14.77 19.77
C PHE A 312 -21.22 -14.92 21.01
N LYS A 313 -20.63 -15.25 22.16
CA LYS A 313 -21.36 -15.36 23.43
C LYS A 313 -22.03 -14.04 23.83
N ASP A 314 -21.25 -12.96 23.79
CA ASP A 314 -21.63 -11.58 24.04
C ASP A 314 -20.55 -10.64 23.46
N LEU A 315 -20.80 -9.33 23.46
CA LEU A 315 -19.86 -8.34 22.91
C LEU A 315 -18.56 -8.21 23.73
N GLU A 316 -18.58 -8.50 25.04
CA GLU A 316 -17.35 -8.47 25.84
C GLU A 316 -16.40 -9.61 25.44
N THR A 317 -16.97 -10.77 25.12
CA THR A 317 -16.21 -11.93 24.62
C THR A 317 -15.53 -11.61 23.29
N VAL A 318 -16.21 -10.89 22.37
CA VAL A 318 -15.63 -10.47 21.08
C VAL A 318 -14.30 -9.73 21.27
N LYS A 319 -14.19 -8.86 22.27
CA LYS A 319 -12.97 -8.07 22.55
C LYS A 319 -11.76 -8.92 22.94
N THR A 320 -11.96 -10.20 23.21
CA THR A 320 -10.89 -11.16 23.55
C THR A 320 -10.71 -12.25 22.50
N GLU A 321 -11.71 -12.45 21.64
CA GLU A 321 -11.77 -13.52 20.64
C GLU A 321 -11.61 -13.04 19.19
N ALA A 322 -11.73 -11.73 18.93
CA ALA A 322 -11.57 -11.11 17.61
C ALA A 322 -10.67 -9.88 17.74
N VAL A 323 -9.36 -10.10 17.89
CA VAL A 323 -8.37 -9.08 18.28
C VAL A 323 -7.32 -8.85 17.20
N VAL A 324 -6.59 -7.75 17.29
CA VAL A 324 -5.56 -7.37 16.30
C VAL A 324 -4.20 -7.32 16.98
N TYR A 325 -3.19 -7.91 16.33
CA TYR A 325 -1.81 -7.92 16.79
C TYR A 325 -0.90 -7.27 15.74
N ALA A 326 0.24 -6.75 16.18
CA ALA A 326 1.28 -6.21 15.32
C ALA A 326 2.68 -6.60 15.80
N ARG A 327 3.62 -6.73 14.86
CA ARG A 327 5.03 -6.97 15.15
C ARG A 327 5.91 -6.20 14.18
N VAL A 328 7.13 -5.87 14.63
CA VAL A 328 8.23 -5.57 13.70
C VAL A 328 8.52 -6.85 12.89
N GLU A 329 8.96 -6.74 11.64
CA GLU A 329 9.34 -7.88 10.82
C GLU A 329 10.27 -8.82 11.61
N ASN A 330 9.89 -10.11 11.71
CA ASN A 330 10.56 -11.15 12.51
C ASN A 330 10.67 -10.89 14.03
N GLY A 331 9.95 -9.92 14.56
CA GLY A 331 9.86 -9.64 16.00
C GLY A 331 8.72 -10.37 16.72
N GLU A 332 8.52 -9.99 17.97
CA GLU A 332 7.43 -10.49 18.82
C GLU A 332 6.10 -9.79 18.51
N TRP A 333 5.01 -10.56 18.61
CA TRP A 333 3.65 -10.06 18.45
C TRP A 333 3.18 -9.31 19.70
N ALA A 334 2.63 -8.12 19.51
CA ALA A 334 1.99 -7.33 20.55
C ALA A 334 0.54 -7.01 20.15
N GLU A 335 -0.38 -7.09 21.10
CA GLU A 335 -1.79 -6.75 20.88
C GLU A 335 -1.95 -5.24 20.65
N LEU A 336 -2.73 -4.86 19.64
CA LEU A 336 -3.14 -3.49 19.39
C LEU A 336 -4.43 -3.20 20.15
N ASN A 337 -4.40 -2.13 20.95
CA ASN A 337 -5.56 -1.64 21.68
C ASN A 337 -6.35 -0.63 20.84
N GLY A 338 -7.60 -0.36 21.23
CA GLY A 338 -8.41 0.72 20.64
C GLY A 338 -9.31 0.30 19.47
N VAL A 339 -9.43 -0.99 19.18
CA VAL A 339 -10.43 -1.50 18.22
C VAL A 339 -11.84 -1.08 18.66
N LYS A 340 -12.55 -0.35 17.79
CA LYS A 340 -13.97 -0.05 17.97
C LYS A 340 -14.79 -1.25 17.47
N TYR A 341 -15.53 -1.90 18.36
CA TYR A 341 -16.40 -3.02 18.01
C TYR A 341 -17.83 -2.55 17.72
N PRO A 342 -18.60 -3.27 16.87
CA PRO A 342 -20.00 -2.94 16.62
C PRO A 342 -20.82 -2.88 17.92
N SER A 343 -21.74 -1.91 18.02
CA SER A 343 -22.60 -1.69 19.19
C SER A 343 -23.58 -2.84 19.49
N ARG A 344 -23.78 -3.75 18.52
CA ARG A 344 -24.56 -4.98 18.65
C ARG A 344 -24.02 -6.07 17.73
N MET A 345 -24.20 -7.33 18.12
CA MET A 345 -23.96 -8.46 17.23
C MET A 345 -24.93 -8.42 16.05
N SER A 346 -24.41 -8.23 14.84
CA SER A 346 -25.17 -8.19 13.60
C SER A 346 -24.22 -8.27 12.40
N TRP A 347 -24.77 -8.52 11.21
CA TRP A 347 -24.01 -8.44 9.95
C TRP A 347 -23.81 -7.00 9.43
N THR A 348 -24.03 -6.00 10.29
CA THR A 348 -23.76 -4.60 9.95
C THR A 348 -22.29 -4.32 10.23
N TYR A 349 -21.57 -3.90 9.19
CA TYR A 349 -20.17 -3.50 9.32
C TYR A 349 -20.07 -2.17 10.07
N ALA A 350 -19.15 -2.11 11.02
CA ALA A 350 -18.70 -0.90 11.67
C ALA A 350 -17.23 -0.65 11.33
N SER A 351 -16.77 0.59 11.45
CA SER A 351 -15.33 0.91 11.40
C SER A 351 -14.67 0.45 12.71
N ALA A 352 -13.45 -0.10 12.60
CA ALA A 352 -12.59 -0.39 13.73
C ALA A 352 -11.98 0.86 14.37
N GLY A 353 -12.20 2.05 13.81
CA GLY A 353 -11.48 3.27 14.19
C GLY A 353 -10.06 3.27 13.63
N TYR A 354 -9.16 4.02 14.28
CA TYR A 354 -7.75 4.12 13.93
C TYR A 354 -6.91 3.58 15.08
N LEU A 355 -6.27 2.44 14.86
CA LEU A 355 -5.34 1.84 15.81
C LEU A 355 -3.95 2.43 15.57
N ASP A 356 -3.33 2.97 16.62
CA ASP A 356 -2.01 3.59 16.54
C ASP A 356 -0.91 2.56 16.22
N LEU A 357 -0.18 2.79 15.13
CA LEU A 357 1.00 2.02 14.73
C LEU A 357 2.30 2.82 14.89
N SER A 358 2.30 3.95 15.60
CA SER A 358 3.47 4.83 15.74
C SER A 358 4.70 4.11 16.33
N ALA A 359 4.52 3.06 17.13
CA ALA A 359 5.62 2.22 17.63
C ALA A 359 6.38 1.45 16.51
N TYR A 360 5.76 1.31 15.35
CA TYR A 360 6.27 0.62 14.16
C TYR A 360 6.70 1.58 13.04
N ALA A 361 6.47 2.88 13.19
CA ALA A 361 6.96 3.91 12.28
C ALA A 361 8.50 3.84 12.13
N GLY A 362 9.00 4.04 10.90
CA GLY A 362 10.41 3.90 10.56
C GLY A 362 10.91 2.45 10.46
N LYS A 363 10.02 1.45 10.42
CA LYS A 363 10.37 0.02 10.39
C LYS A 363 9.52 -0.75 9.37
N LYS A 364 9.97 -1.96 9.05
CA LYS A 364 9.14 -2.99 8.42
C LYS A 364 8.34 -3.73 9.48
N MET A 365 7.07 -3.99 9.22
CA MET A 365 6.14 -4.53 10.22
C MET A 365 5.10 -5.47 9.60
N GLN A 366 4.39 -6.21 10.45
CA GLN A 366 3.23 -7.01 10.05
C GLN A 366 2.09 -6.81 11.05
N ILE A 367 0.86 -6.93 10.57
CA ILE A 367 -0.35 -7.03 11.40
C ILE A 367 -0.95 -8.44 11.30
N ALA A 368 -1.71 -8.83 12.31
CA ALA A 368 -2.49 -10.06 12.29
C ALA A 368 -3.89 -9.85 12.88
N PHE A 369 -4.90 -10.37 12.20
CA PHE A 369 -6.24 -10.50 12.76
C PHE A 369 -6.35 -11.89 13.41
N VAL A 370 -6.61 -11.91 14.72
CA VAL A 370 -6.57 -13.13 15.52
C VAL A 370 -7.99 -13.52 15.91
N TYR A 371 -8.43 -14.66 15.40
CA TYR A 371 -9.72 -15.26 15.74
C TYR A 371 -9.52 -16.39 16.75
N LYS A 372 -10.35 -16.40 17.81
CA LYS A 372 -10.46 -17.47 18.79
C LYS A 372 -11.92 -17.88 18.97
N SER A 373 -12.13 -19.13 19.37
CA SER A 373 -13.45 -19.66 19.72
C SER A 373 -13.33 -20.77 20.75
N THR A 374 -14.48 -21.17 21.32
CA THR A 374 -14.58 -22.27 22.27
C THR A 374 -15.62 -23.31 21.82
N GLU A 375 -15.68 -24.44 22.52
CA GLU A 375 -16.76 -25.43 22.32
C GLU A 375 -18.13 -24.90 22.76
N GLU A 376 -18.19 -23.83 23.60
CA GLU A 376 -19.44 -23.18 23.98
C GLU A 376 -20.00 -22.34 22.83
N LYS A 377 -19.13 -21.52 22.22
CA LYS A 377 -19.48 -20.61 21.11
C LYS A 377 -18.31 -20.43 20.14
N ALA A 378 -18.62 -20.55 18.85
CA ALA A 378 -17.75 -20.19 17.75
C ALA A 378 -18.41 -19.09 16.92
N GLY A 379 -18.21 -17.83 17.35
CA GLY A 379 -18.74 -16.67 16.65
C GLY A 379 -18.19 -16.52 15.24
N THR A 380 -18.74 -15.59 14.48
CA THR A 380 -18.28 -15.25 13.12
C THR A 380 -17.79 -13.81 13.09
N TRP A 381 -16.57 -13.62 12.61
CA TRP A 381 -15.96 -12.30 12.39
C TRP A 381 -15.72 -12.09 10.90
N GLU A 382 -16.22 -11.00 10.36
CA GLU A 382 -15.99 -10.61 8.97
C GLU A 382 -15.16 -9.32 8.91
N ILE A 383 -14.16 -9.25 8.05
CA ILE A 383 -13.25 -8.11 7.89
C ILE A 383 -13.12 -7.75 6.42
N LYS A 384 -13.15 -6.45 6.12
CA LYS A 384 -12.84 -5.90 4.79
C LYS A 384 -12.27 -4.50 4.90
N ASN A 385 -11.85 -3.94 3.76
CA ASN A 385 -11.40 -2.54 3.66
C ASN A 385 -10.28 -2.20 4.65
N VAL A 386 -9.29 -3.10 4.81
CA VAL A 386 -8.13 -2.82 5.65
C VAL A 386 -7.29 -1.73 5.01
N SER A 387 -6.85 -0.76 5.80
CA SER A 387 -6.00 0.33 5.34
C SER A 387 -5.01 0.76 6.42
N ILE A 388 -3.80 1.13 6.01
CA ILE A 388 -2.85 1.85 6.85
C ILE A 388 -2.63 3.23 6.25
N VAL A 389 -2.82 4.27 7.05
CA VAL A 389 -2.76 5.68 6.64
C VAL A 389 -1.79 6.48 7.49
N LYS A 390 -1.31 7.61 6.97
CA LYS A 390 -0.33 8.50 7.65
C LYS A 390 -0.94 9.31 8.78
N GLU A 391 -2.20 9.69 8.61
CA GLU A 391 -2.98 10.47 9.56
C GLU A 391 -4.21 9.67 9.96
N SER A 392 -4.52 9.66 11.25
CA SER A 392 -5.84 9.22 11.68
C SER A 392 -6.85 10.21 11.11
N LYS A 393 -7.63 9.81 10.10
CA LYS A 393 -8.87 10.52 9.74
C LYS A 393 -9.91 10.24 10.82
N GLU A 394 -9.54 10.41 12.09
CA GLU A 394 -10.54 10.71 13.07
C GLU A 394 -11.20 11.98 12.55
N SER A 395 -12.40 11.86 11.96
CA SER A 395 -13.43 12.81 12.30
C SER A 395 -13.56 12.70 13.81
N GLY A 396 -12.68 13.42 14.52
CA GLY A 396 -12.74 13.50 15.96
C GLY A 396 -14.19 13.81 16.28
N GLU A 397 -14.74 13.07 17.24
CA GLU A 397 -15.93 13.56 17.90
C GLU A 397 -15.67 15.03 18.20
N PRO A 398 -16.49 15.95 17.66
CA PRO A 398 -16.17 17.36 17.75
C PRO A 398 -16.05 17.72 19.21
N GLU A 399 -15.02 18.49 19.57
CA GLU A 399 -14.85 18.96 20.94
C GLU A 399 -16.11 19.73 21.32
N ILE A 400 -16.96 19.13 22.16
CA ILE A 400 -18.22 19.74 22.59
C ILE A 400 -17.85 20.86 23.57
N PRO A 401 -18.11 22.15 23.24
CA PRO A 401 -17.75 23.24 24.14
C PRO A 401 -18.43 23.10 25.50
N ASP A 402 -17.73 23.47 26.58
CA ASP A 402 -18.30 23.50 27.92
C ASP A 402 -19.61 24.33 27.94
N GLY A 403 -20.71 23.69 28.34
CA GLY A 403 -22.04 24.31 28.38
C GLY A 403 -22.84 24.21 27.07
N ALA A 404 -22.36 23.48 26.07
CA ALA A 404 -23.16 23.14 24.90
C ALA A 404 -24.39 22.29 25.29
N ILE A 405 -25.50 22.52 24.59
CA ILE A 405 -26.68 21.67 24.68
C ILE A 405 -26.45 20.51 23.70
N THR A 406 -26.11 19.35 24.23
CA THR A 406 -25.91 18.14 23.43
C THR A 406 -27.23 17.45 23.17
N TRP A 407 -27.46 17.07 21.91
CA TRP A 407 -28.65 16.33 21.52
C TRP A 407 -28.29 15.06 20.75
N GLU A 408 -28.39 13.91 21.40
CA GLU A 408 -28.04 12.62 20.84
C GLU A 408 -29.27 11.91 20.26
N ILE A 409 -29.29 11.76 18.93
CA ILE A 409 -30.32 10.99 18.23
C ILE A 409 -29.91 9.52 18.25
N ASN A 410 -30.23 8.78 19.33
CA ASN A 410 -30.23 7.29 19.50
C ASN A 410 -30.18 6.88 20.99
N ASN A 411 -29.83 7.79 21.89
CA ASN A 411 -29.61 7.42 23.30
C ASN A 411 -30.88 7.57 24.17
N GLU A 412 -31.79 8.47 23.78
CA GLU A 412 -33.09 8.67 24.44
C GLU A 412 -34.22 8.83 23.42
N VAL A 413 -35.41 8.28 23.72
CA VAL A 413 -36.59 8.46 22.88
C VAL A 413 -37.06 9.90 22.98
N GLN A 414 -36.64 10.72 22.02
CA GLN A 414 -37.17 12.06 21.86
C GLN A 414 -38.62 11.95 21.36
N THR A 415 -39.50 12.76 21.93
CA THR A 415 -40.87 12.86 21.42
C THR A 415 -40.83 13.74 20.18
N TRP A 416 -40.98 13.12 19.02
CA TRP A 416 -41.05 13.82 17.74
C TRP A 416 -42.50 14.08 17.38
N ASP A 417 -42.87 15.35 17.28
CA ASP A 417 -44.19 15.76 16.84
C ASP A 417 -44.24 15.79 15.32
N LYS A 418 -45.29 15.21 14.74
CA LYS A 418 -45.59 15.37 13.32
C LYS A 418 -46.09 16.80 13.08
N ILE A 419 -45.45 17.51 12.15
CA ILE A 419 -45.71 18.92 11.87
C ILE A 419 -45.80 19.20 10.37
N SER A 420 -46.22 20.42 10.03
CA SER A 420 -46.12 20.98 8.68
C SER A 420 -45.53 22.39 8.76
N ASP A 421 -44.54 22.65 7.92
CA ASP A 421 -43.92 23.97 7.74
C ASP A 421 -44.40 24.56 6.40
N GLU A 422 -44.67 25.88 6.37
CA GLU A 422 -45.21 26.55 5.18
C GLU A 422 -44.24 26.52 3.99
N THR A 423 -42.94 26.49 4.24
CA THR A 423 -41.89 26.47 3.21
C THR A 423 -41.45 25.04 2.89
N TYR A 424 -41.26 24.21 3.92
CA TYR A 424 -40.64 22.88 3.77
C TYR A 424 -41.62 21.71 3.73
N GLY A 425 -42.92 21.96 3.95
CA GLY A 425 -43.98 20.96 3.88
C GLY A 425 -44.06 20.08 5.13
N GLU A 426 -44.59 18.86 4.98
CA GLU A 426 -44.74 17.92 6.09
C GLU A 426 -43.39 17.46 6.66
N GLY A 427 -43.30 17.33 7.98
CA GLY A 427 -42.10 16.95 8.69
C GLY A 427 -42.36 16.40 10.09
N TYR A 428 -41.26 16.20 10.82
CA TYR A 428 -41.28 15.95 12.25
C TYR A 428 -40.34 16.93 12.94
N SER A 429 -40.67 17.36 14.16
CA SER A 429 -39.81 18.19 14.99
C SER A 429 -39.76 17.72 16.43
N ALA A 430 -38.64 18.00 17.09
CA ALA A 430 -38.49 17.85 18.53
C ALA A 430 -37.84 19.11 19.10
N THR A 431 -38.16 19.44 20.35
CA THR A 431 -37.61 20.61 21.05
C THR A 431 -36.98 20.18 22.36
N VAL A 432 -35.72 20.57 22.59
CA VAL A 432 -34.99 20.32 23.82
C VAL A 432 -34.36 21.64 24.27
N ASP A 433 -34.68 22.06 25.50
CA ASP A 433 -34.11 23.26 26.13
C ASP A 433 -34.10 24.53 25.24
N GLY A 434 -35.22 24.77 24.55
CA GLY A 434 -35.42 25.94 23.69
C GLY A 434 -34.76 25.87 22.32
N ILE A 435 -34.13 24.74 21.97
CA ILE A 435 -33.64 24.43 20.62
C ILE A 435 -34.61 23.42 19.99
N THR A 436 -35.19 23.80 18.86
CA THR A 436 -36.06 22.95 18.05
C THR A 436 -35.33 22.51 16.80
N VAL A 437 -35.40 21.23 16.51
CA VAL A 437 -34.90 20.68 15.25
C VAL A 437 -36.01 19.94 14.54
N GLY A 438 -36.08 20.13 13.24
CA GLY A 438 -37.06 19.46 12.39
C GLY A 438 -36.44 18.93 11.10
N PHE A 439 -37.03 17.86 10.59
CA PHE A 439 -36.76 17.36 9.24
C PHE A 439 -38.06 17.23 8.46
N TYR A 440 -38.00 17.65 7.20
CA TYR A 440 -39.16 17.86 6.37
C TYR A 440 -38.96 17.21 5.02
N LYS A 441 -40.05 16.75 4.40
CA LYS A 441 -40.00 16.11 3.09
C LYS A 441 -39.37 17.03 2.05
N TYR A 442 -39.72 18.31 2.07
CA TYR A 442 -39.35 19.32 1.08
C TYR A 442 -39.39 18.74 -0.36
N ASN A 443 -38.55 19.22 -1.28
CA ASN A 443 -38.48 18.78 -2.68
C ASN A 443 -38.02 17.30 -2.86
N SER A 444 -38.03 16.49 -1.81
CA SER A 444 -37.76 15.07 -1.92
C SER A 444 -38.89 14.32 -2.60
N THR A 445 -38.51 13.46 -3.54
CA THR A 445 -39.41 12.47 -4.15
C THR A 445 -39.67 11.28 -3.24
N SER A 446 -38.89 11.12 -2.16
CA SER A 446 -39.05 10.06 -1.17
C SER A 446 -40.14 10.41 -0.15
N GLY A 447 -40.86 9.40 0.33
CA GLY A 447 -41.86 9.59 1.38
C GLY A 447 -41.20 9.86 2.73
N LEU A 448 -41.76 10.80 3.50
CA LEU A 448 -41.33 11.08 4.87
C LEU A 448 -41.48 9.82 5.74
N LYS A 449 -40.46 9.50 6.53
CA LYS A 449 -40.49 8.38 7.49
C LYS A 449 -40.54 8.91 8.91
N GLU A 450 -41.36 8.27 9.73
CA GLU A 450 -41.40 8.53 11.17
C GLU A 450 -40.03 8.20 11.79
N PRO A 451 -39.54 9.03 12.73
CA PRO A 451 -38.36 8.72 13.54
C PRO A 451 -38.46 7.35 14.19
N SER A 452 -37.35 6.61 14.24
CA SER A 452 -37.24 5.44 15.12
C SER A 452 -36.34 5.77 16.31
N THR A 453 -36.26 4.84 17.26
CA THR A 453 -35.48 4.99 18.49
C THR A 453 -33.99 5.24 18.22
N ASP A 454 -33.49 4.83 17.06
CA ASP A 454 -32.07 4.82 16.69
C ASP A 454 -31.69 5.65 15.46
N GLN A 455 -32.64 6.29 14.80
CA GLN A 455 -32.36 7.07 13.57
C GLN A 455 -33.50 8.02 13.19
N ILE A 456 -33.12 9.07 12.48
CA ILE A 456 -34.01 9.83 11.60
C ILE A 456 -33.56 9.67 10.15
N ARG A 457 -34.48 9.82 9.19
CA ARG A 457 -34.18 9.66 7.76
C ARG A 457 -34.46 10.95 7.01
N ILE A 458 -33.40 11.53 6.48
CA ILE A 458 -33.44 12.74 5.66
C ILE A 458 -33.03 12.34 4.25
N TYR A 459 -33.98 12.40 3.31
CA TYR A 459 -33.76 11.96 1.95
C TYR A 459 -33.15 13.06 1.08
N LYS A 460 -32.64 12.70 -0.11
CA LYS A 460 -32.17 13.68 -1.09
C LYS A 460 -33.25 14.74 -1.37
N ASN A 461 -32.86 16.01 -1.36
CA ASN A 461 -33.72 17.20 -1.51
C ASN A 461 -34.75 17.42 -0.39
N ALA A 462 -34.65 16.69 0.73
CA ALA A 462 -35.38 17.00 1.96
C ALA A 462 -34.75 18.21 2.67
N ALA A 463 -35.42 18.75 3.68
CA ALA A 463 -34.90 19.86 4.47
C ALA A 463 -34.66 19.44 5.92
N PHE A 464 -33.57 19.94 6.50
CA PHE A 464 -33.25 19.86 7.92
C PHE A 464 -33.14 21.27 8.46
N LYS A 465 -33.83 21.56 9.56
CA LYS A 465 -33.96 22.90 10.12
C LYS A 465 -33.64 22.87 11.60
N ILE A 466 -32.84 23.82 12.04
CA ILE A 466 -32.61 24.11 13.44
C ILE A 466 -33.12 25.52 13.70
N SER A 467 -33.93 25.67 14.74
CA SER A 467 -34.42 26.95 15.24
C SER A 467 -34.24 26.99 16.75
N SER A 468 -34.05 28.18 17.31
CA SER A 468 -33.77 28.31 18.73
C SER A 468 -34.38 29.60 19.27
N GLU A 469 -34.96 29.53 20.47
CA GLU A 469 -35.36 30.70 21.25
C GLU A 469 -34.14 31.40 21.90
N LYS A 470 -32.99 30.73 21.90
CA LYS A 470 -31.70 31.21 22.39
C LYS A 470 -30.80 31.64 21.23
N THR A 471 -29.90 32.59 21.49
CA THR A 471 -28.80 32.89 20.56
C THR A 471 -27.83 31.71 20.48
N LEU A 472 -27.79 31.05 19.33
CA LEU A 472 -26.81 30.01 19.04
C LEU A 472 -25.51 30.69 18.57
N LYS A 473 -24.37 30.30 19.15
CA LYS A 473 -23.04 30.77 18.72
C LYS A 473 -22.43 29.86 17.67
N GLU A 474 -22.70 28.56 17.80
CA GLU A 474 -22.16 27.50 16.98
C GLU A 474 -23.17 26.34 16.97
N VAL A 475 -23.24 25.63 15.85
CA VAL A 475 -24.04 24.42 15.69
C VAL A 475 -23.14 23.34 15.13
N ILE A 476 -23.00 22.26 15.88
CA ILE A 476 -22.16 21.12 15.52
C ILE A 476 -23.08 19.93 15.25
N LEU A 477 -23.01 19.39 14.03
CA LEU A 477 -23.71 18.17 13.64
C LEU A 477 -22.66 17.13 13.26
N TYR A 478 -22.63 16.01 13.96
CA TYR A 478 -21.70 14.91 13.68
C TYR A 478 -22.43 13.57 13.68
N SER A 479 -21.95 12.63 12.88
CA SER A 479 -22.42 11.25 12.87
C SER A 479 -21.28 10.34 13.29
N THR A 480 -21.55 9.41 14.20
CA THR A 480 -20.53 8.53 14.77
C THR A 480 -20.40 7.20 14.03
N GLU A 481 -21.37 6.80 13.18
CA GLU A 481 -21.45 5.42 12.64
C GLU A 481 -22.08 5.26 11.22
N SER A 482 -22.41 6.32 10.48
CA SER A 482 -23.24 6.20 9.27
C SER A 482 -22.50 6.46 7.94
N LYS A 483 -22.48 5.44 7.05
CA LYS A 483 -22.15 5.55 5.61
C LYS A 483 -23.09 6.45 4.77
N TYR A 484 -24.09 7.09 5.38
CA TYR A 484 -25.19 7.79 4.70
C TYR A 484 -25.33 9.26 5.05
N CYS A 485 -24.57 9.78 5.99
CA CYS A 485 -24.43 11.22 6.16
C CYS A 485 -23.35 11.67 5.16
N VAL A 486 -23.74 12.05 3.94
CA VAL A 486 -22.86 12.58 2.87
C VAL A 486 -23.61 13.67 2.11
N GLY A 487 -23.01 14.88 2.00
CA GLY A 487 -23.48 15.95 1.09
C GLY A 487 -24.66 16.81 1.57
N LEU A 488 -24.70 17.24 2.84
CA LEU A 488 -25.63 18.28 3.28
C LEU A 488 -25.19 19.66 2.76
N THR A 489 -26.08 20.40 2.11
CA THR A 489 -25.83 21.77 1.62
C THR A 489 -26.80 22.73 2.31
N SER A 490 -26.30 23.81 2.91
CA SER A 490 -27.13 24.83 3.57
C SER A 490 -28.03 25.54 2.56
N LEU A 491 -29.33 25.67 2.87
CA LEU A 491 -30.29 26.24 1.93
C LEU A 491 -30.46 27.77 2.05
N GLU A 492 -30.46 28.38 3.24
CA GLU A 492 -30.50 29.86 3.43
C GLU A 492 -29.95 30.30 4.81
N GLY A 493 -29.46 31.54 4.92
CA GLY A 493 -29.09 32.21 6.17
C GLY A 493 -29.64 33.65 6.21
N ASP A 494 -30.03 34.14 7.40
CA ASP A 494 -30.61 35.49 7.56
C ASP A 494 -29.60 36.54 8.05
N ALA A 495 -30.06 37.79 8.14
CA ALA A 495 -29.24 38.99 8.37
C ALA A 495 -28.61 39.12 9.77
N ASN A 496 -28.77 38.14 10.67
CA ASN A 496 -28.35 38.26 12.08
C ASN A 496 -27.20 37.32 12.51
N GLY A 497 -26.42 36.78 11.57
CA GLY A 497 -25.08 36.27 11.88
C GLY A 497 -25.01 34.79 12.24
N PHE A 498 -25.41 33.94 11.31
CA PHE A 498 -24.90 32.57 11.24
C PHE A 498 -23.96 32.45 10.04
N THR A 499 -22.66 32.61 10.29
CA THR A 499 -21.64 32.00 9.44
C THR A 499 -21.52 30.54 9.86
N ALA A 500 -22.01 29.61 9.03
CA ALA A 500 -21.41 28.29 9.04
C ALA A 500 -19.98 28.48 8.52
N ASP A 501 -18.99 28.22 9.35
CA ASP A 501 -17.62 28.12 8.89
C ASP A 501 -17.56 27.00 7.85
N THR A 502 -17.32 27.38 6.60
CA THR A 502 -17.16 26.44 5.49
C THR A 502 -15.81 25.71 5.53
N GLY A 503 -14.99 25.93 6.56
CA GLY A 503 -13.69 25.30 6.77
C GLY A 503 -13.69 23.96 7.48
N SER A 504 -14.79 23.54 8.11
CA SER A 504 -14.82 22.30 8.92
C SER A 504 -16.05 21.43 8.72
N LEU A 505 -16.82 21.65 7.64
CA LEU A 505 -17.88 20.74 7.24
C LEU A 505 -17.29 19.62 6.36
N THR A 506 -16.53 18.72 6.98
CA THR A 506 -16.24 17.42 6.39
C THR A 506 -17.48 16.56 6.59
N VAL A 507 -18.13 16.18 5.50
CA VAL A 507 -19.15 15.13 5.53
C VAL A 507 -18.48 13.79 5.25
#